data_AF-C7LTY9-F1
#
_entry.id   AF-C7LTY9-F1
#
_cell.length_a   1.000
_cell.length_b   1.000
_cell.length_c   1.000
_cell.angle_alpha   90.00
_cell.angle_beta   90.00
_cell.angle_gamma   90.00
#
_symmetry.space_group_name_H-M   'P 1'
#
loop_
_entity.id
_entity.type
_entity.pdbx_description
1 polymer ?
#
loop_
_entity_poly.entity_id
_entity_poly.type
_entity_poly.pdbx_seq_one_letter_code
_entity_poly.pdbx_strand_id
1 'polypeptide(L)'
;MAFVKLWITLGVALLLLTGCAGMGQSSKSSRPKGLMYMSVAEMFPGNPQAQALALAAERGNIEEIDRLIAAGADVNAVGTYGVAVPEWLFHHPNKAGFRRLLEHGADPNKIWFIHYAGTEEQLSLLHRSVEDAPYIGTDYLRMCLEIGRGDPNLLPPDKKYRPIQKALRFGNEDAFMILVKEGAEIDYKDESGRPLVFYAASYDNFEITLYLLEQGVDYSSNYTGGGIKDIRESINIDLGRHNLARDNTVPHYMWFWRCVDFLEKRGMVFNYTPKGNRPPAMKPAVLDTAPPLSKSAAQRMPLTDSVLMHEVHLTHPTPFWAQTSETRFDVQGRQAQTNGKISYEYLPTGQTLDDWKAILTVSAVYAPGVSFRDFVKMAAKQSGFEDIQTIEESPDHSIRKVSARQGLPVEGIQYLGKFENTFVVVWQAWRSVDTATARDYQTNALAGARRIVLKKGMNVIPLD
;
A
#
# COMPACT_ATOMS: atom_id res chain seq x y z
N MET A 1 0.01 8.29 -88.09
CA MET A 1 0.68 7.06 -87.61
C MET A 1 0.09 6.74 -86.24
N ALA A 2 -0.16 5.50 -85.81
CA ALA A 2 -0.40 4.24 -86.52
C ALA A 2 -1.09 3.26 -85.53
N PHE A 3 -1.82 2.28 -86.06
CA PHE A 3 -2.44 1.07 -85.47
C PHE A 3 -2.19 0.72 -83.97
N VAL A 4 -3.18 0.43 -83.10
CA VAL A 4 -4.36 -0.50 -83.15
C VAL A 4 -4.04 -1.95 -82.70
N LYS A 5 -4.96 -2.56 -81.91
CA LYS A 5 -5.05 -3.98 -81.44
C LYS A 5 -4.09 -4.42 -80.31
N LEU A 6 -4.40 -5.39 -79.43
CA LEU A 6 -5.70 -5.92 -78.90
C LEU A 6 -5.45 -6.81 -77.65
N TRP A 7 -6.43 -6.87 -76.74
CA TRP A 7 -6.92 -7.93 -75.81
C TRP A 7 -6.08 -9.24 -75.64
N ILE A 8 -6.05 -9.97 -74.51
CA ILE A 8 -7.16 -10.61 -73.74
C ILE A 8 -6.53 -11.37 -72.52
N THR A 9 -7.10 -11.72 -71.35
CA THR A 9 -8.28 -11.32 -70.53
C THR A 9 -7.81 -11.19 -69.04
N LEU A 10 -8.17 -11.88 -67.94
CA LEU A 10 -9.26 -12.78 -67.45
C LEU A 10 -9.11 -12.87 -65.90
N GLY A 11 -10.09 -12.75 -64.99
CA GLY A 11 -11.50 -12.30 -65.06
C GLY A 11 -11.81 -11.34 -63.87
N VAL A 12 -12.89 -10.53 -63.83
CA VAL A 12 -14.33 -10.86 -63.81
C VAL A 12 -14.73 -11.58 -62.50
N ALA A 13 -15.66 -11.11 -61.66
CA ALA A 13 -16.43 -9.85 -61.53
C ALA A 13 -16.84 -9.68 -60.03
N LEU A 14 -16.87 -8.49 -59.41
CA LEU A 14 -17.88 -7.43 -59.48
C LEU A 14 -19.30 -7.80 -58.96
N LEU A 15 -19.66 -7.25 -57.78
CA LEU A 15 -21.03 -6.96 -57.28
C LEU A 15 -21.95 -8.17 -56.95
N LEU A 16 -22.91 -8.10 -56.01
CA LEU A 16 -23.37 -7.02 -55.12
C LEU A 16 -24.08 -7.61 -53.89
N LEU A 17 -24.00 -6.94 -52.73
CA LEU A 17 -25.19 -6.72 -51.89
C LEU A 17 -24.98 -5.50 -50.97
N THR A 18 -26.06 -4.79 -50.68
CA THR A 18 -26.06 -3.46 -50.04
C THR A 18 -26.35 -3.53 -48.54
N GLY A 19 -25.60 -2.77 -47.73
CA GLY A 19 -25.89 -2.49 -46.33
C GLY A 19 -25.28 -1.15 -45.92
N CYS A 20 -26.07 -0.24 -45.37
CA CYS A 20 -25.70 1.18 -45.21
C CYS A 20 -25.23 1.56 -43.80
N ALA A 21 -24.47 2.67 -43.76
CA ALA A 21 -24.22 3.55 -42.61
C ALA A 21 -23.33 3.04 -41.45
N GLY A 22 -22.43 3.93 -41.00
CA GLY A 22 -21.49 3.66 -39.91
C GLY A 22 -20.31 4.62 -39.91
N MET A 23 -20.57 5.93 -39.70
CA MET A 23 -19.48 6.91 -39.57
C MET A 23 -18.67 6.69 -38.28
N GLY A 24 -17.34 6.71 -38.41
CA GLY A 24 -16.43 7.06 -37.34
C GLY A 24 -16.05 5.95 -36.35
N GLN A 25 -14.77 5.57 -36.38
CA GLN A 25 -13.98 5.67 -35.15
C GLN A 25 -12.83 6.62 -35.42
N SER A 26 -12.69 7.64 -34.58
CA SER A 26 -11.47 8.43 -34.49
C SER A 26 -10.31 7.55 -34.05
N SER A 27 -9.07 8.01 -34.26
CA SER A 27 -7.92 7.50 -33.52
C SER A 27 -8.17 7.71 -32.03
N LYS A 28 -8.60 6.63 -31.35
CA LYS A 28 -8.76 6.62 -29.90
C LYS A 28 -7.38 6.84 -29.28
N SER A 29 -7.14 8.05 -28.78
CA SER A 29 -6.05 8.30 -27.85
C SER A 29 -6.31 7.47 -26.59
N SER A 30 -5.68 6.30 -26.52
CA SER A 30 -5.66 5.52 -25.29
C SER A 30 -5.09 6.41 -24.19
N ARG A 31 -5.90 6.68 -23.17
CA ARG A 31 -5.38 7.29 -21.94
C ARG A 31 -4.20 6.44 -21.47
N PRO A 32 -3.07 7.03 -21.06
CA PRO A 32 -1.94 6.25 -20.57
C PRO A 32 -2.42 5.35 -19.43
N LYS A 33 -1.95 4.09 -19.43
CA LYS A 33 -2.16 3.19 -18.29
C LYS A 33 -1.58 3.85 -17.03
N GLY A 34 -2.30 3.78 -15.92
CA GLY A 34 -1.71 4.10 -14.61
C GLY A 34 -0.58 3.13 -14.30
N LEU A 35 0.46 3.60 -13.59
CA LEU A 35 1.72 2.87 -13.34
C LEU A 35 1.48 1.43 -12.82
N MET A 36 0.57 1.28 -11.84
CA MET A 36 0.13 0.02 -11.23
C MET A 36 -0.50 -1.01 -12.22
N TYR A 37 -0.85 -0.60 -13.45
CA TYR A 37 -1.43 -1.46 -14.49
C TYR A 37 -0.51 -1.67 -15.70
N MET A 38 0.73 -1.20 -15.62
CA MET A 38 1.76 -1.47 -16.63
C MET A 38 2.43 -2.80 -16.34
N SER A 39 2.76 -3.56 -17.37
CA SER A 39 3.68 -4.69 -17.24
C SER A 39 5.13 -4.21 -17.09
N VAL A 40 6.00 -5.04 -16.51
CA VAL A 40 7.44 -4.75 -16.40
C VAL A 40 8.08 -4.43 -17.76
N ALA A 41 7.61 -5.05 -18.84
CA ALA A 41 8.06 -4.78 -20.21
C ALA A 41 7.62 -3.40 -20.76
N GLU A 42 6.46 -2.88 -20.32
CA GLU A 42 6.01 -1.52 -20.60
C GLU A 42 6.70 -0.49 -19.68
N MET A 43 7.12 -0.90 -18.49
CA MET A 43 7.86 -0.05 -17.55
C MET A 43 9.31 0.14 -17.98
N PHE A 44 10.03 -0.92 -18.36
CA PHE A 44 11.45 -0.88 -18.76
C PHE A 44 11.64 -1.27 -20.24
N PRO A 45 11.07 -0.53 -21.20
CA PRO A 45 11.07 -0.91 -22.62
C PRO A 45 12.51 -0.98 -23.17
N GLY A 46 12.83 -2.07 -23.87
CA GLY A 46 14.15 -2.29 -24.46
C GLY A 46 15.27 -2.68 -23.49
N ASN A 47 15.04 -2.69 -22.17
CA ASN A 47 16.04 -3.07 -21.17
C ASN A 47 15.69 -4.40 -20.47
N PRO A 48 16.01 -5.56 -21.07
CA PRO A 48 15.66 -6.87 -20.51
C PRO A 48 16.38 -7.18 -19.18
N GLN A 49 17.51 -6.54 -18.89
CA GLN A 49 18.20 -6.69 -17.60
C GLN A 49 17.43 -6.01 -16.46
N ALA A 50 16.97 -4.76 -16.66
CA ALA A 50 16.11 -4.08 -15.71
C ALA A 50 14.76 -4.80 -15.55
N GLN A 51 14.20 -5.35 -16.64
CA GLN A 51 12.97 -6.16 -16.57
C GLN A 51 13.16 -7.42 -15.70
N ALA A 52 14.25 -8.17 -15.92
CA ALA A 52 14.57 -9.35 -15.13
C ALA A 52 14.81 -8.99 -13.65
N LEU A 53 15.53 -7.88 -13.39
CA LEU A 53 15.86 -7.44 -12.04
C LEU A 53 14.64 -6.97 -11.25
N ALA A 54 13.73 -6.22 -11.88
CA ALA A 54 12.45 -5.82 -11.29
C ALA A 54 11.58 -7.04 -10.94
N LEU A 55 11.48 -8.02 -11.84
CA LEU A 55 10.75 -9.28 -11.58
C LEU A 55 11.41 -10.15 -10.50
N ALA A 56 12.74 -10.19 -10.44
CA ALA A 56 13.46 -10.92 -9.40
C ALA A 56 13.23 -10.27 -8.02
N ALA A 57 13.26 -8.94 -7.95
CA ALA A 57 13.03 -8.19 -6.72
C ALA A 57 11.57 -8.22 -6.26
N GLU A 58 10.59 -8.12 -7.17
CA GLU A 58 9.16 -8.32 -6.89
C GLU A 58 8.87 -9.70 -6.29
N ARG A 59 9.58 -10.73 -6.77
CA ARG A 59 9.50 -12.11 -6.25
C ARG A 59 10.34 -12.34 -4.99
N GLY A 60 11.17 -11.39 -4.59
CA GLY A 60 12.11 -11.53 -3.46
C GLY A 60 13.20 -12.58 -3.70
N ASN A 61 13.49 -12.91 -4.97
CA ASN A 61 14.47 -13.93 -5.33
C ASN A 61 15.90 -13.36 -5.23
N ILE A 62 16.44 -13.40 -4.01
CA ILE A 62 17.76 -12.84 -3.66
C ILE A 62 18.89 -13.40 -4.53
N GLU A 63 18.88 -14.70 -4.81
CA GLU A 63 19.91 -15.36 -5.64
C GLU A 63 19.90 -14.84 -7.08
N GLU A 64 18.71 -14.59 -7.65
CA GLU A 64 18.57 -14.05 -9.00
C GLU A 64 18.88 -12.54 -9.06
N ILE A 65 18.55 -11.76 -8.03
CA ILE A 65 18.97 -10.36 -7.89
C ILE A 65 20.49 -10.27 -7.93
N ASP A 66 21.16 -11.06 -7.09
CA ASP A 66 22.63 -11.12 -7.01
C ASP A 66 23.25 -11.54 -8.35
N ARG A 67 22.71 -12.59 -8.99
CA ARG A 67 23.17 -13.09 -10.28
C ARG A 67 23.01 -12.07 -11.41
N LEU A 68 21.90 -11.32 -11.43
CA LEU A 68 21.63 -10.30 -12.45
C LEU A 68 22.53 -9.08 -12.29
N ILE A 69 22.73 -8.60 -11.06
CA ILE A 69 23.61 -7.45 -10.77
C ILE A 69 25.08 -7.83 -11.03
N ALA A 70 25.50 -9.04 -10.65
CA ALA A 70 26.83 -9.57 -11.01
C ALA A 70 27.02 -9.77 -12.53
N ALA A 71 25.93 -9.93 -13.29
CA ALA A 71 25.93 -9.94 -14.76
C ALA A 71 25.82 -8.53 -15.40
N GLY A 72 25.91 -7.47 -14.60
CA GLY A 72 25.95 -6.07 -15.06
C GLY A 72 24.59 -5.37 -15.17
N ALA A 73 23.52 -5.91 -14.59
CA ALA A 73 22.23 -5.21 -14.54
C ALA A 73 22.32 -3.96 -13.63
N ASP A 74 22.04 -2.77 -14.19
CA ASP A 74 22.00 -1.52 -13.43
C ASP A 74 20.82 -1.53 -12.43
N VAL A 75 21.16 -1.58 -11.14
CA VAL A 75 20.22 -1.54 -10.01
C VAL A 75 19.44 -0.22 -9.95
N ASN A 76 19.97 0.85 -10.56
CA ASN A 76 19.35 2.17 -10.66
C ASN A 76 18.77 2.45 -12.05
N ALA A 77 18.57 1.43 -12.89
CA ALA A 77 18.00 1.59 -14.23
C ALA A 77 16.62 2.26 -14.15
N VAL A 78 16.40 3.25 -15.01
CA VAL A 78 15.14 4.01 -15.10
C VAL A 78 14.34 3.60 -16.33
N GLY A 79 13.02 3.57 -16.16
CA GLY A 79 12.05 3.22 -17.19
C GLY A 79 11.17 4.39 -17.64
N THR A 80 10.01 4.05 -18.20
CA THR A 80 8.94 4.97 -18.56
C THR A 80 8.53 5.81 -17.33
N TYR A 81 8.28 7.11 -17.50
CA TYR A 81 8.01 8.07 -16.41
C TYR A 81 9.13 8.19 -15.36
N GLY A 82 10.38 7.86 -15.73
CA GLY A 82 11.54 7.98 -14.87
C GLY A 82 11.65 6.90 -13.78
N VAL A 83 10.69 5.97 -13.70
CA VAL A 83 10.57 5.00 -12.61
C VAL A 83 11.81 4.11 -12.53
N ALA A 84 12.48 4.12 -11.38
CA ALA A 84 13.65 3.29 -11.14
C ALA A 84 13.25 1.83 -10.79
N VAL A 85 14.11 0.85 -11.07
CA VAL A 85 13.93 -0.55 -10.64
C VAL A 85 13.53 -0.70 -9.15
N PRO A 86 14.10 0.01 -8.16
CA PRO A 86 13.61 -0.04 -6.78
C PRO A 86 12.22 0.58 -6.55
N GLU A 87 11.80 1.59 -7.34
CA GLU A 87 10.48 2.22 -7.21
C GLU A 87 9.34 1.29 -7.69
N TRP A 88 9.64 0.34 -8.59
CA TRP A 88 8.70 -0.73 -8.98
C TRP A 88 8.07 -1.41 -7.75
N LEU A 89 8.84 -1.58 -6.67
CA LEU A 89 8.44 -2.28 -5.46
C LEU A 89 7.53 -1.44 -4.53
N PHE A 90 7.18 -0.21 -4.87
CA PHE A 90 6.10 0.51 -4.18
C PHE A 90 4.73 0.21 -4.81
N HIS A 91 4.71 -0.23 -6.06
CA HIS A 91 3.52 -0.77 -6.71
C HIS A 91 3.43 -2.30 -6.60
N HIS A 92 4.58 -2.98 -6.44
CA HIS A 92 4.72 -4.43 -6.33
C HIS A 92 5.50 -4.83 -5.05
N PRO A 93 4.92 -4.71 -3.84
CA PRO A 93 5.67 -4.68 -2.58
C PRO A 93 6.41 -5.97 -2.20
N ASN A 94 7.75 -5.91 -2.23
CA ASN A 94 8.62 -6.94 -1.68
C ASN A 94 9.79 -6.35 -0.88
N LYS A 95 9.70 -6.43 0.46
CA LYS A 95 10.69 -5.83 1.38
C LYS A 95 12.06 -6.53 1.32
N ALA A 96 12.11 -7.82 1.00
CA ALA A 96 13.37 -8.57 0.87
C ALA A 96 14.09 -8.20 -0.43
N GLY A 97 13.36 -8.14 -1.55
CA GLY A 97 13.89 -7.65 -2.83
C GLY A 97 14.38 -6.20 -2.72
N PHE A 98 13.58 -5.31 -2.14
CA PHE A 98 13.92 -3.90 -1.97
C PHE A 98 15.17 -3.69 -1.10
N ARG A 99 15.26 -4.38 0.04
CA ARG A 99 16.47 -4.44 0.87
C ARG A 99 17.69 -4.83 0.03
N ARG A 100 17.57 -5.87 -0.80
CA ARG A 100 18.71 -6.37 -1.58
C ARG A 100 19.14 -5.42 -2.68
N LEU A 101 18.20 -4.72 -3.33
CA LEU A 101 18.54 -3.64 -4.27
C LEU A 101 19.34 -2.52 -3.59
N LEU A 102 18.94 -2.10 -2.38
CA LEU A 102 19.67 -1.10 -1.58
C LEU A 102 21.06 -1.58 -1.15
N GLU A 103 21.19 -2.85 -0.74
CA GLU A 103 22.49 -3.47 -0.40
C GLU A 103 23.46 -3.51 -1.60
N HIS A 104 22.95 -3.55 -2.83
CA HIS A 104 23.73 -3.44 -4.07
C HIS A 104 23.84 -1.99 -4.61
N GLY A 105 23.43 -0.98 -3.84
CA GLY A 105 23.61 0.43 -4.20
C GLY A 105 22.48 1.04 -5.04
N ALA A 106 21.24 0.57 -4.91
CA ALA A 106 20.08 1.39 -5.26
C ALA A 106 20.13 2.70 -4.45
N ASP A 107 20.11 3.84 -5.14
CA ASP A 107 20.37 5.16 -4.57
C ASP A 107 19.04 5.88 -4.23
N PRO A 108 18.73 6.12 -2.94
CA PRO A 108 17.51 6.82 -2.56
C PRO A 108 17.52 8.33 -2.85
N ASN A 109 18.69 8.87 -3.20
CA ASN A 109 18.93 10.28 -3.46
C ASN A 109 18.91 10.63 -4.95
N LYS A 110 18.98 9.63 -5.83
CA LYS A 110 18.84 9.79 -7.27
C LYS A 110 17.51 10.51 -7.58
N ILE A 111 17.59 11.63 -8.31
CA ILE A 111 16.41 12.38 -8.76
C ILE A 111 15.96 11.84 -10.13
N TRP A 112 14.66 11.68 -10.31
CA TRP A 112 14.05 11.34 -11.61
C TRP A 112 12.77 12.13 -11.87
N PHE A 113 12.33 12.13 -13.14
CA PHE A 113 11.25 12.95 -13.67
C PHE A 113 9.99 12.10 -13.92
N ILE A 114 8.97 12.30 -13.10
CA ILE A 114 7.65 11.70 -13.28
C ILE A 114 6.79 12.64 -14.12
N HIS A 115 6.54 12.26 -15.37
CA HIS A 115 5.66 13.00 -16.29
C HIS A 115 4.22 12.45 -16.22
N TYR A 116 3.50 12.75 -15.13
CA TYR A 116 2.12 12.26 -14.92
C TYR A 116 1.09 13.39 -15.05
N ALA A 117 -0.05 13.10 -15.68
CA ALA A 117 -1.19 14.03 -15.84
C ALA A 117 -0.88 15.43 -16.44
N GLY A 118 0.27 15.62 -17.09
CA GLY A 118 0.72 16.92 -17.63
C GLY A 118 1.50 17.78 -16.63
N THR A 119 1.80 17.24 -15.44
CA THR A 119 2.74 17.83 -14.46
C THR A 119 4.05 17.05 -14.47
N GLU A 120 5.18 17.77 -14.44
CA GLU A 120 6.50 17.18 -14.26
C GLU A 120 6.87 17.23 -12.76
N GLU A 121 7.15 16.07 -12.16
CA GLU A 121 7.58 15.97 -10.77
C GLU A 121 9.00 15.42 -10.70
N GLN A 122 9.95 16.21 -10.19
CA GLN A 122 11.22 15.67 -9.69
C GLN A 122 11.03 15.10 -8.28
N LEU A 123 11.27 13.80 -8.12
CA LEU A 123 11.28 13.12 -6.83
C LEU A 123 12.47 12.15 -6.77
N SER A 124 12.69 11.57 -5.59
CA SER A 124 13.64 10.47 -5.36
C SER A 124 12.93 9.30 -4.66
N LEU A 125 13.61 8.17 -4.54
CA LEU A 125 13.07 6.98 -3.83
C LEU A 125 12.67 7.34 -2.40
N LEU A 126 13.49 8.15 -1.74
CA LEU A 126 13.23 8.62 -0.38
C LEU A 126 11.95 9.47 -0.32
N HIS A 127 11.80 10.46 -1.19
CA HIS A 127 10.59 11.29 -1.27
C HIS A 127 9.32 10.44 -1.47
N ARG A 128 9.39 9.48 -2.39
CA ARG A 128 8.27 8.58 -2.68
C ARG A 128 7.98 7.62 -1.53
N SER A 129 9.02 7.10 -0.86
CA SER A 129 8.86 6.22 0.31
C SER A 129 8.13 6.87 1.49
N VAL A 130 8.14 8.21 1.57
CA VAL A 130 7.34 9.00 2.53
C VAL A 130 5.91 9.24 2.02
N GLU A 131 5.74 9.44 0.72
CA GLU A 131 4.42 9.68 0.12
C GLU A 131 3.54 8.41 0.10
N ASP A 132 4.15 7.26 -0.19
CA ASP A 132 3.46 5.97 -0.23
C ASP A 132 3.43 5.25 1.13
N ALA A 133 4.10 5.78 2.17
CA ALA A 133 4.15 5.19 3.52
C ALA A 133 2.77 4.81 4.11
N PRO A 134 1.68 5.59 3.94
CA PRO A 134 0.34 5.20 4.41
C PRO A 134 -0.26 3.96 3.71
N TYR A 135 0.32 3.54 2.58
CA TYR A 135 -0.16 2.43 1.75
C TYR A 135 0.75 1.20 1.80
N ILE A 136 2.08 1.37 1.88
CA ILE A 136 3.08 0.28 1.87
C ILE A 136 3.82 0.08 3.21
N GLY A 137 3.59 0.97 4.18
CA GLY A 137 4.26 0.99 5.48
C GLY A 137 5.62 1.69 5.45
N THR A 138 6.07 2.18 6.61
CA THR A 138 7.29 2.99 6.75
C THR A 138 8.60 2.23 6.57
N ASP A 139 8.57 0.91 6.40
CA ASP A 139 9.79 0.09 6.26
C ASP A 139 10.62 0.44 5.02
N TYR A 140 9.97 0.84 3.93
CA TYR A 140 10.66 1.28 2.72
C TYR A 140 11.43 2.59 2.97
N LEU A 141 10.86 3.51 3.75
CA LEU A 141 11.51 4.73 4.23
C LEU A 141 12.68 4.42 5.18
N ARG A 142 12.47 3.53 6.17
CA ARG A 142 13.55 3.06 7.06
C ARG A 142 14.71 2.47 6.27
N MET A 143 14.44 1.56 5.33
CA MET A 143 15.48 0.94 4.51
C MET A 143 16.20 1.94 3.59
N CYS A 144 15.49 2.94 3.03
CA CYS A 144 16.13 4.03 2.27
C CYS A 144 17.15 4.79 3.13
N LEU A 145 16.79 5.16 4.36
CA LEU A 145 17.66 5.90 5.27
C LEU A 145 18.80 5.01 5.81
N GLU A 146 18.46 3.88 6.44
CA GLU A 146 19.37 3.01 7.20
C GLU A 146 20.33 2.19 6.32
N ILE A 147 19.92 1.81 5.10
CA ILE A 147 20.70 0.97 4.18
C ILE A 147 21.20 1.78 2.99
N GLY A 148 20.27 2.43 2.28
CA GLY A 148 20.56 3.20 1.07
C GLY A 148 21.24 4.55 1.32
N ARG A 149 21.35 4.99 2.59
CA ARG A 149 21.92 6.29 2.98
C ARG A 149 21.19 7.47 2.32
N GLY A 150 19.86 7.41 2.34
CA GLY A 150 19.00 8.51 1.95
C GLY A 150 19.26 9.76 2.80
N ASP A 151 19.35 10.92 2.17
CA ASP A 151 19.45 12.22 2.83
C ASP A 151 18.05 12.73 3.21
N PRO A 152 17.68 12.78 4.50
CA PRO A 152 16.36 13.24 4.94
C PRO A 152 16.09 14.72 4.62
N ASN A 153 17.11 15.49 4.26
CA ASN A 153 17.05 16.91 3.90
C ASN A 153 17.18 17.17 2.38
N LEU A 154 17.22 16.11 1.56
CA LEU A 154 17.37 16.18 0.11
C LEU A 154 16.34 17.14 -0.53
N LEU A 155 16.82 18.09 -1.33
CA LEU A 155 15.97 19.04 -2.06
C LEU A 155 16.22 18.90 -3.58
N PRO A 156 15.27 18.43 -4.38
CA PRO A 156 15.46 18.27 -5.83
C PRO A 156 15.56 19.63 -6.55
N PRO A 157 16.40 19.79 -7.60
CA PRO A 157 16.68 21.07 -8.24
C PRO A 157 15.45 21.90 -8.66
N ASP A 158 14.43 21.26 -9.25
CA ASP A 158 13.24 21.93 -9.78
C ASP A 158 11.98 21.74 -8.89
N LYS A 159 12.13 21.24 -7.65
CA LYS A 159 11.00 20.97 -6.73
C LYS A 159 11.26 21.45 -5.30
N LYS A 160 10.35 22.30 -4.81
CA LYS A 160 10.41 23.06 -3.54
C LYS A 160 10.24 22.24 -2.24
N TYR A 161 10.26 20.91 -2.31
CA TYR A 161 9.78 20.04 -1.24
C TYR A 161 10.81 18.96 -0.90
N ARG A 162 11.25 18.95 0.37
CA ARG A 162 12.07 17.88 0.98
C ARG A 162 11.21 16.67 1.41
N PRO A 163 11.82 15.50 1.74
CA PRO A 163 11.07 14.33 2.22
C PRO A 163 10.14 14.64 3.40
N ILE A 164 10.59 15.43 4.38
CA ILE A 164 9.79 15.78 5.56
C ILE A 164 8.50 16.53 5.22
N GLN A 165 8.45 17.31 4.12
CA GLN A 165 7.22 18.02 3.71
C GLN A 165 6.14 17.08 3.18
N LYS A 166 6.49 15.89 2.65
CA LYS A 166 5.53 14.83 2.29
C LYS A 166 4.95 14.15 3.54
N ALA A 167 5.71 14.12 4.65
CA ALA A 167 5.29 13.54 5.93
C ALA A 167 4.32 14.41 6.75
N LEU A 168 4.08 15.67 6.36
CA LEU A 168 3.21 16.59 7.12
C LEU A 168 1.71 16.35 6.91
N ARG A 169 1.33 15.40 6.05
CA ARG A 169 -0.06 14.99 5.82
C ARG A 169 -0.60 14.23 7.05
N PHE A 170 -1.89 14.33 7.33
CA PHE A 170 -2.55 13.46 8.31
C PHE A 170 -2.39 11.97 7.94
N GLY A 171 -2.03 11.12 8.91
CA GLY A 171 -1.78 9.69 8.69
C GLY A 171 -0.34 9.35 8.29
N ASN A 172 0.60 10.28 8.43
CA ASN A 172 2.02 10.10 8.11
C ASN A 172 2.95 10.38 9.31
N GLU A 173 2.39 10.31 10.53
CA GLU A 173 3.04 10.66 11.80
C GLU A 173 4.32 9.84 12.07
N ASP A 174 4.31 8.54 11.77
CA ASP A 174 5.47 7.67 11.92
C ASP A 174 6.55 7.98 10.88
N ALA A 175 6.17 8.28 9.64
CA ALA A 175 7.10 8.68 8.59
C ALA A 175 7.81 10.00 8.93
N PHE A 176 7.07 10.95 9.53
CA PHE A 176 7.63 12.17 10.09
C PHE A 176 8.61 11.87 11.23
N MET A 177 8.24 11.06 12.22
CA MET A 177 9.13 10.75 13.35
C MET A 177 10.38 9.96 12.95
N ILE A 178 10.31 9.13 11.90
CA ILE A 178 11.49 8.46 11.31
C ILE A 178 12.43 9.50 10.70
N LEU A 179 11.92 10.42 9.89
CA LEU A 179 12.74 11.48 9.29
C LEU A 179 13.39 12.38 10.36
N VAL A 180 12.64 12.77 11.40
CA VAL A 180 13.18 13.55 12.52
C VAL A 180 14.26 12.77 13.27
N LYS A 181 14.08 11.46 13.50
CA LYS A 181 15.10 10.59 14.14
C LYS A 181 16.40 10.52 13.33
N GLU A 182 16.32 10.47 11.99
CA GLU A 182 17.49 10.43 11.11
C GLU A 182 18.06 11.82 10.76
N GLY A 183 17.53 12.91 11.33
CA GLY A 183 18.12 14.25 11.24
C GLY A 183 17.49 15.21 10.22
N ALA A 184 16.21 15.04 9.88
CA ALA A 184 15.48 16.05 9.10
C ALA A 184 15.32 17.39 9.85
N GLU A 185 15.59 18.50 9.16
CA GLU A 185 15.48 19.88 9.68
C GLU A 185 14.01 20.27 9.84
N ILE A 186 13.50 20.24 11.08
CA ILE A 186 12.10 20.54 11.43
C ILE A 186 11.74 22.04 11.35
N ASP A 187 12.75 22.91 11.35
CA ASP A 187 12.66 24.37 11.28
C ASP A 187 12.81 24.91 9.84
N TYR A 188 12.97 24.02 8.85
CA TYR A 188 13.08 24.36 7.43
C TYR A 188 11.93 25.29 6.97
N LYS A 189 12.31 26.35 6.26
CA LYS A 189 11.38 27.23 5.53
C LYS A 189 11.58 27.04 4.03
N ASP A 190 10.48 26.99 3.29
CA ASP A 190 10.55 26.91 1.83
C ASP A 190 11.12 28.20 1.21
N GLU A 191 11.38 28.18 -0.11
CA GLU A 191 11.82 29.36 -0.88
C GLU A 191 10.92 30.60 -0.73
N SER A 192 9.67 30.41 -0.28
CA SER A 192 8.68 31.48 -0.08
C SER A 192 8.71 32.02 1.36
N GLY A 193 9.59 31.51 2.21
CA GLY A 193 9.73 31.87 3.62
C GLY A 193 8.73 31.20 4.56
N ARG A 194 8.05 30.12 4.14
CA ARG A 194 7.01 29.43 4.92
C ARG A 194 7.59 28.23 5.69
N PRO A 195 7.51 28.19 7.04
CA PRO A 195 8.00 27.08 7.85
C PRO A 195 7.12 25.82 7.73
N LEU A 196 7.71 24.65 7.98
CA LEU A 196 7.02 23.34 7.93
C LEU A 196 5.69 23.32 8.68
N VAL A 197 5.62 23.95 9.85
CA VAL A 197 4.44 23.93 10.73
C VAL A 197 3.17 24.51 10.09
N PHE A 198 3.28 25.36 9.07
CA PHE A 198 2.12 25.84 8.30
C PHE A 198 1.53 24.75 7.41
N TYR A 199 2.39 23.91 6.82
CA TYR A 199 1.97 22.80 5.97
C TYR A 199 1.24 21.74 6.80
N ALA A 200 1.78 21.38 7.97
CA ALA A 200 1.12 20.46 8.90
C ALA A 200 -0.28 20.96 9.32
N ALA A 201 -0.38 22.23 9.70
CA ALA A 201 -1.66 22.87 10.05
C ALA A 201 -2.62 23.03 8.86
N SER A 202 -2.14 22.94 7.62
CA SER A 202 -2.96 23.04 6.39
C SER A 202 -3.36 21.67 5.80
N TYR A 203 -2.82 20.59 6.35
CA TYR A 203 -3.18 19.20 6.05
C TYR A 203 -3.92 18.54 7.22
N ASP A 204 -4.51 19.35 8.10
CA ASP A 204 -5.23 19.01 9.33
C ASP A 204 -4.42 18.13 10.32
N ASN A 205 -3.08 18.04 10.15
CA ASN A 205 -2.21 17.25 11.01
C ASN A 205 -1.81 18.04 12.26
N PHE A 206 -2.76 18.15 13.18
CA PHE A 206 -2.55 18.88 14.43
C PHE A 206 -1.67 18.17 15.44
N GLU A 207 -1.39 16.86 15.29
CA GLU A 207 -0.43 16.16 16.15
C GLU A 207 1.01 16.55 15.79
N ILE A 208 1.38 16.52 14.51
CA ILE A 208 2.66 17.06 14.01
C ILE A 208 2.74 18.58 14.26
N THR A 209 1.64 19.31 14.05
CA THR A 209 1.61 20.78 14.32
C THR A 209 1.93 21.07 15.79
N LEU A 210 1.31 20.34 16.73
CA LEU A 210 1.59 20.54 18.15
C LEU A 210 3.02 20.11 18.50
N TYR A 211 3.52 19.00 17.96
CA TYR A 211 4.91 18.58 18.16
C TYR A 211 5.91 19.66 17.73
N LEU A 212 5.76 20.21 16.51
CA LEU A 212 6.61 21.27 15.99
C LEU A 212 6.55 22.54 16.85
N LEU A 213 5.36 22.92 17.31
CA LEU A 213 5.17 24.03 18.25
C LEU A 213 5.85 23.75 19.60
N GLU A 214 5.72 22.54 20.16
CA GLU A 214 6.35 22.13 21.42
C GLU A 214 7.88 22.00 21.30
N GLN A 215 8.44 21.71 20.11
CA GLN A 215 9.88 21.83 19.83
C GLN A 215 10.37 23.28 19.71
N GLY A 216 9.46 24.26 19.66
CA GLY A 216 9.80 25.68 19.63
C GLY A 216 10.27 26.20 18.27
N VAL A 217 9.90 25.55 17.16
CA VAL A 217 10.27 26.01 15.81
C VAL A 217 9.71 27.41 15.51
N ASP A 218 10.44 28.18 14.70
CA ASP A 218 10.01 29.52 14.30
C ASP A 218 8.84 29.48 13.32
N TYR A 219 7.63 29.68 13.86
CA TYR A 219 6.37 29.79 13.12
C TYR A 219 6.10 31.20 12.52
N SER A 220 7.11 32.07 12.44
CA SER A 220 7.04 33.31 11.65
C SER A 220 7.31 33.06 10.16
N SER A 221 6.79 33.94 9.31
CA SER A 221 6.87 33.82 7.85
C SER A 221 6.89 35.19 7.19
N ASN A 222 7.68 35.31 6.13
CA ASN A 222 7.79 36.52 5.32
C ASN A 222 6.88 36.45 4.07
N TYR A 223 6.06 35.41 3.94
CA TYR A 223 5.25 35.14 2.76
C TYR A 223 4.08 36.11 2.62
N THR A 224 4.06 36.86 1.53
CA THR A 224 3.03 37.88 1.21
C THR A 224 2.02 37.43 0.15
N GLY A 225 2.19 36.23 -0.43
CA GLY A 225 1.38 35.73 -1.54
C GLY A 225 -0.06 35.30 -1.16
N GLY A 226 -0.77 34.71 -2.13
CA GLY A 226 -2.20 34.37 -1.99
C GLY A 226 -2.54 33.10 -1.19
N GLY A 227 -1.55 32.37 -0.70
CA GLY A 227 -1.73 31.21 0.19
C GLY A 227 -1.77 31.57 1.67
N ILE A 228 -1.62 30.58 2.55
CA ILE A 228 -1.51 30.74 4.01
C ILE A 228 -0.23 31.50 4.36
N LYS A 229 -0.37 32.61 5.10
CA LYS A 229 0.71 33.54 5.48
C LYS A 229 1.20 33.36 6.90
N ASP A 230 0.31 32.94 7.80
CA ASP A 230 0.62 32.55 9.16
C ASP A 230 -0.25 31.37 9.65
N ILE A 231 0.16 30.74 10.74
CA ILE A 231 -0.56 29.62 11.36
C ILE A 231 -1.98 30.00 11.83
N ARG A 232 -2.25 31.29 12.08
CA ARG A 232 -3.57 31.78 12.50
C ARG A 232 -4.56 31.73 11.34
N GLU A 233 -4.13 31.96 10.11
CA GLU A 233 -4.99 31.79 8.92
C GLU A 233 -5.47 30.34 8.78
N SER A 234 -4.62 29.33 9.06
CA SER A 234 -5.01 27.91 9.05
C SER A 234 -6.05 27.61 10.13
N ILE A 235 -5.75 27.93 11.40
CA ILE A 235 -6.71 27.71 12.51
C ILE A 235 -8.05 28.45 12.27
N ASN A 236 -8.04 29.64 11.69
CA ASN A 236 -9.26 30.39 11.31
C ASN A 236 -10.01 29.80 10.10
N ILE A 237 -9.35 28.98 9.27
CA ILE A 237 -10.00 28.15 8.26
C ILE A 237 -10.76 27.03 8.95
N ASP A 238 -10.17 26.29 9.89
CA ASP A 238 -10.85 25.22 10.63
C ASP A 238 -12.04 25.70 11.45
N LEU A 239 -11.82 26.70 12.31
CA LEU A 239 -12.87 27.33 13.12
C LEU A 239 -14.06 27.76 12.25
N GLY A 240 -13.81 28.22 11.02
CA GLY A 240 -14.84 28.75 10.12
C GLY A 240 -15.43 27.76 9.10
N ARG A 241 -14.67 26.76 8.61
CA ARG A 241 -15.02 25.96 7.41
C ARG A 241 -15.09 24.45 7.66
N HIS A 242 -14.51 23.91 8.72
CA HIS A 242 -14.43 22.47 8.93
C HIS A 242 -15.21 22.02 10.17
N ASN A 243 -15.54 20.71 10.21
CA ASN A 243 -16.23 20.10 11.34
C ASN A 243 -15.27 19.77 12.49
N LEU A 244 -13.96 19.77 12.21
CA LEU A 244 -12.89 19.54 13.17
C LEU A 244 -13.04 20.34 14.46
N ALA A 245 -13.35 21.64 14.39
CA ALA A 245 -13.52 22.46 15.59
C ALA A 245 -14.86 22.26 16.34
N ARG A 246 -15.62 21.19 16.04
CA ARG A 246 -17.02 20.99 16.49
C ARG A 246 -17.35 19.54 16.84
N ASP A 247 -16.77 18.58 16.13
CA ASP A 247 -17.06 17.15 16.26
C ASP A 247 -15.94 16.45 17.03
N ASN A 248 -16.20 16.10 18.28
CA ASN A 248 -15.24 15.45 19.17
C ASN A 248 -15.03 13.95 18.87
N THR A 249 -15.67 13.41 17.83
CA THR A 249 -15.39 12.06 17.31
C THR A 249 -14.28 12.06 16.24
N VAL A 250 -13.89 13.23 15.73
CA VAL A 250 -12.79 13.37 14.76
C VAL A 250 -11.43 13.11 15.44
N PRO A 251 -10.58 12.18 14.95
CA PRO A 251 -9.36 11.75 15.66
C PRO A 251 -8.38 12.86 16.05
N HIS A 252 -8.31 13.96 15.30
CA HIS A 252 -7.42 15.10 15.55
C HIS A 252 -8.09 16.29 16.24
N TYR A 253 -9.34 16.15 16.72
CA TYR A 253 -10.09 17.20 17.46
C TYR A 253 -9.32 17.75 18.67
N MET A 254 -8.74 16.87 19.50
CA MET A 254 -8.06 17.32 20.72
C MET A 254 -6.71 17.97 20.42
N TRP A 255 -5.96 17.43 19.45
CA TRP A 255 -4.72 18.03 18.96
C TRP A 255 -4.94 19.44 18.38
N PHE A 256 -6.01 19.64 17.61
CA PHE A 256 -6.41 20.96 17.12
C PHE A 256 -6.61 21.95 18.27
N TRP A 257 -7.40 21.58 19.28
CA TRP A 257 -7.67 22.48 20.41
C TRP A 257 -6.46 22.72 21.32
N ARG A 258 -5.49 21.80 21.35
CA ARG A 258 -4.18 22.00 22.00
C ARG A 258 -3.28 22.93 21.20
N CYS A 259 -3.30 22.91 19.87
CA CYS A 259 -2.61 23.90 19.03
C CYS A 259 -3.19 25.31 19.28
N VAL A 260 -4.52 25.44 19.31
CA VAL A 260 -5.20 26.70 19.68
C VAL A 260 -4.74 27.18 21.06
N ASP A 261 -4.79 26.32 22.07
CA ASP A 261 -4.40 26.66 23.45
C ASP A 261 -2.93 27.06 23.61
N PHE A 262 -2.02 26.34 22.94
CA PHE A 262 -0.59 26.64 22.91
C PHE A 262 -0.31 28.05 22.38
N LEU A 263 -1.05 28.46 21.34
CA LEU A 263 -0.90 29.74 20.65
C LEU A 263 -1.63 30.88 21.38
N GLU A 264 -2.82 30.63 21.95
CA GLU A 264 -3.53 31.59 22.81
C GLU A 264 -2.71 31.97 24.04
N LYS A 265 -2.06 30.99 24.69
CA LYS A 265 -1.12 31.21 25.81
C LYS A 265 0.12 32.01 25.42
N ARG A 266 0.36 32.24 24.13
CA ARG A 266 1.42 33.09 23.55
C ARG A 266 0.87 34.37 22.91
N GLY A 267 -0.36 34.75 23.24
CA GLY A 267 -0.99 36.01 22.81
C GLY A 267 -1.61 35.97 21.41
N MET A 268 -1.71 34.80 20.77
CA MET A 268 -2.37 34.68 19.47
C MET A 268 -3.90 34.66 19.63
N VAL A 269 -4.59 35.62 19.02
CA VAL A 269 -6.05 35.70 19.02
C VAL A 269 -6.62 35.00 17.78
N PHE A 270 -7.69 34.21 17.95
CA PHE A 270 -8.40 33.48 16.90
C PHE A 270 -9.85 33.94 16.74
N ASN A 271 -10.44 33.68 15.56
CA ASN A 271 -11.81 34.09 15.24
C ASN A 271 -12.80 32.94 15.43
N TYR A 272 -13.48 32.93 16.58
CA TYR A 272 -14.52 31.97 16.94
C TYR A 272 -15.89 32.21 16.26
N THR A 273 -16.03 33.26 15.44
CA THR A 273 -17.30 33.61 14.78
C THR A 273 -17.69 32.54 13.73
N PRO A 274 -18.89 31.92 13.81
CA PRO A 274 -19.32 30.94 12.81
C PRO A 274 -19.47 31.53 11.41
N LYS A 275 -19.19 30.74 10.37
CA LYS A 275 -19.49 31.11 8.97
C LYS A 275 -20.79 30.43 8.53
N GLY A 276 -21.83 31.23 8.29
CA GLY A 276 -23.18 30.74 7.96
C GLY A 276 -23.84 30.02 9.13
N ASN A 277 -24.82 29.17 8.84
CA ASN A 277 -25.69 28.49 9.83
C ASN A 277 -25.00 27.33 10.59
N ARG A 278 -23.68 27.41 10.81
CA ARG A 278 -22.90 26.40 11.55
C ARG A 278 -22.96 26.68 13.05
N PRO A 279 -22.97 25.65 13.92
CA PRO A 279 -22.80 25.87 15.36
C PRO A 279 -21.45 26.52 15.68
N PRO A 280 -21.33 27.22 16.83
CA PRO A 280 -20.05 27.75 17.30
C PRO A 280 -19.03 26.63 17.50
N ALA A 281 -17.76 26.92 17.20
CA ALA A 281 -16.66 26.08 17.62
C ALA A 281 -16.48 26.27 19.13
N MET A 282 -16.55 25.18 19.90
CA MET A 282 -16.40 25.22 21.37
C MET A 282 -15.11 24.53 21.77
N LYS A 283 -14.20 25.29 22.37
CA LYS A 283 -12.98 24.77 22.98
C LYS A 283 -13.37 23.88 24.18
N PRO A 284 -12.82 22.65 24.31
CA PRO A 284 -13.08 21.80 25.47
C PRO A 284 -12.73 22.48 26.79
N ALA A 285 -13.54 22.24 27.82
CA ALA A 285 -13.26 22.70 29.18
C ALA A 285 -12.04 21.98 29.81
N VAL A 286 -11.69 20.80 29.29
CA VAL A 286 -10.48 20.04 29.64
C VAL A 286 -9.83 19.57 28.35
N LEU A 287 -8.54 19.85 28.20
CA LEU A 287 -7.69 19.29 27.15
C LEU A 287 -6.88 18.13 27.75
N ASP A 288 -6.53 17.13 26.94
CA ASP A 288 -5.60 16.09 27.38
C ASP A 288 -4.14 16.58 27.40
N THR A 289 -3.28 15.75 27.99
CA THR A 289 -1.85 16.06 28.21
C THR A 289 -0.91 14.99 27.66
N ALA A 290 -1.41 14.11 26.79
CA ALA A 290 -0.58 13.11 26.11
C ALA A 290 0.52 13.80 25.28
N PRO A 291 1.79 13.38 25.31
CA PRO A 291 2.81 14.00 24.46
C PRO A 291 2.48 13.71 22.98
N PRO A 292 2.54 14.70 22.08
CA PRO A 292 2.30 14.46 20.66
C PRO A 292 3.37 13.49 20.12
N LEU A 293 2.96 12.60 19.21
CA LEU A 293 3.80 11.59 18.58
C LEU A 293 4.42 10.56 19.56
N SER A 294 3.93 10.51 20.81
CA SER A 294 4.48 9.64 21.88
C SER A 294 4.42 8.14 21.60
N LYS A 295 3.54 7.69 20.70
CA LYS A 295 3.52 6.29 20.22
C LYS A 295 4.86 5.87 19.62
N SER A 296 5.53 6.75 18.88
CA SER A 296 6.84 6.49 18.26
C SER A 296 7.97 6.21 19.26
N ALA A 297 7.77 6.51 20.55
CA ALA A 297 8.70 6.16 21.63
C ALA A 297 8.38 4.82 22.32
N ALA A 298 7.19 4.24 22.09
CA ALA A 298 6.68 3.10 22.85
C ALA A 298 7.27 1.74 22.44
N GLN A 299 7.73 1.58 21.19
CA GLN A 299 8.41 0.38 20.70
C GLN A 299 9.85 0.64 20.20
N ARG A 300 10.72 1.12 21.10
CA ARG A 300 12.17 0.88 20.93
C ARG A 300 12.52 -0.59 21.24
N MET A 301 12.09 -1.50 20.37
CA MET A 301 12.73 -2.81 20.30
C MET A 301 14.13 -2.66 19.65
N PRO A 302 15.17 -3.32 20.19
CA PRO A 302 16.47 -3.37 19.52
C PRO A 302 16.35 -3.96 18.12
N LEU A 303 17.12 -3.45 17.15
CA LEU A 303 17.20 -4.01 15.78
C LEU A 303 17.65 -5.49 15.73
N THR A 304 18.17 -6.03 16.85
CA THR A 304 18.51 -7.44 17.03
C THR A 304 17.31 -8.32 17.38
N ASP A 305 16.29 -7.75 18.05
CA ASP A 305 15.12 -8.49 18.55
C ASP A 305 13.93 -8.24 17.62
N SER A 306 13.94 -8.90 16.46
CA SER A 306 12.75 -8.99 15.62
C SER A 306 11.60 -9.59 16.43
N VAL A 307 10.41 -8.96 16.39
CA VAL A 307 9.16 -9.67 16.68
C VAL A 307 8.97 -10.70 15.58
N LEU A 308 9.47 -11.90 15.85
CA LEU A 308 9.24 -13.06 15.03
C LEU A 308 7.74 -13.39 15.18
N MET A 309 6.90 -12.87 14.28
CA MET A 309 5.87 -13.75 13.73
C MET A 309 6.63 -14.96 13.18
N HIS A 310 6.10 -16.13 13.48
CA HIS A 310 6.69 -17.38 13.03
C HIS A 310 6.08 -17.71 11.68
N GLU A 311 6.89 -18.33 10.83
CA GLU A 311 6.42 -18.78 9.53
C GLU A 311 5.12 -19.57 9.67
N VAL A 312 4.29 -19.38 8.66
CA VAL A 312 3.52 -20.53 8.23
C VAL A 312 4.25 -21.06 7.03
N HIS A 313 5.17 -22.00 7.30
CA HIS A 313 5.76 -22.83 6.26
C HIS A 313 4.68 -23.80 5.78
N LEU A 314 3.71 -23.22 5.05
CA LEU A 314 2.62 -23.84 4.32
C LEU A 314 3.19 -24.63 3.16
N THR A 315 3.91 -25.69 3.54
CA THR A 315 4.34 -26.81 2.70
C THR A 315 3.16 -27.27 1.82
N HIS A 316 1.94 -27.16 2.38
CA HIS A 316 0.65 -27.09 1.70
C HIS A 316 -0.20 -26.03 2.45
N PRO A 317 -1.24 -25.40 1.85
CA PRO A 317 -1.93 -25.78 0.61
C PRO A 317 -1.30 -25.23 -0.68
N THR A 318 -0.89 -26.15 -1.55
CA THR A 318 -1.15 -25.97 -2.98
C THR A 318 -2.66 -25.86 -3.17
N PRO A 319 -3.20 -24.95 -4.00
CA PRO A 319 -4.65 -24.84 -4.20
C PRO A 319 -5.27 -26.18 -4.61
N PHE A 320 -6.44 -26.54 -4.05
CA PHE A 320 -7.01 -27.89 -4.19
C PHE A 320 -7.36 -28.32 -5.63
N TRP A 321 -7.41 -27.38 -6.58
CA TRP A 321 -7.53 -27.61 -8.03
C TRP A 321 -6.17 -27.75 -8.74
N ALA A 322 -5.11 -27.19 -8.17
CA ALA A 322 -3.79 -26.99 -8.78
C ALA A 322 -2.77 -28.07 -8.36
N GLN A 323 -3.22 -29.32 -8.16
CA GLN A 323 -2.44 -30.38 -7.48
C GLN A 323 -1.37 -31.07 -8.36
N THR A 324 -1.27 -30.80 -9.68
CA THR A 324 -0.29 -31.47 -10.56
C THR A 324 0.88 -30.55 -10.92
N SER A 325 1.96 -31.13 -11.45
CA SER A 325 3.10 -30.37 -12.00
C SER A 325 2.73 -29.41 -13.13
N GLU A 326 1.61 -29.67 -13.81
CA GLU A 326 1.05 -28.90 -14.91
C GLU A 326 0.09 -27.81 -14.39
N THR A 327 -0.83 -28.17 -13.48
CA THR A 327 -1.85 -27.24 -12.96
C THR A 327 -1.38 -26.34 -11.82
N ARG A 328 -0.27 -26.66 -11.14
CA ARG A 328 0.31 -25.80 -10.07
C ARG A 328 0.68 -24.38 -10.50
N PHE A 329 0.80 -24.15 -11.80
CA PHE A 329 1.07 -22.83 -12.39
C PHE A 329 -0.18 -22.15 -12.98
N ASP A 330 -1.33 -22.85 -13.03
CA ASP A 330 -2.63 -22.27 -13.37
C ASP A 330 -3.25 -21.58 -12.14
N VAL A 331 -2.48 -20.62 -11.61
CA VAL A 331 -2.79 -19.90 -10.38
C VAL A 331 -2.29 -18.47 -10.50
N GLN A 332 -3.21 -17.52 -10.42
CA GLN A 332 -2.88 -16.11 -10.19
C GLN A 332 -3.02 -15.80 -8.69
N GLY A 333 -2.08 -15.02 -8.15
CA GLY A 333 -2.02 -14.66 -6.74
C GLY A 333 -2.13 -13.16 -6.51
N ARG A 334 -2.71 -12.77 -5.37
CA ARG A 334 -2.76 -11.40 -4.86
C ARG A 334 -2.36 -11.42 -3.39
N GLN A 335 -1.48 -10.50 -2.98
CA GLN A 335 -1.17 -10.23 -1.58
C GLN A 335 -1.95 -8.98 -1.12
N ALA A 336 -2.41 -9.00 0.13
CA ALA A 336 -2.89 -7.82 0.85
C ALA A 336 -2.28 -7.83 2.26
N GLN A 337 -1.86 -6.67 2.75
CA GLN A 337 -1.26 -6.53 4.09
C GLN A 337 -1.81 -5.28 4.78
N THR A 338 -2.12 -5.39 6.06
CA THR A 338 -2.64 -4.33 6.92
C THR A 338 -2.06 -4.47 8.33
N ASN A 339 -2.27 -3.49 9.21
CA ASN A 339 -1.88 -3.61 10.61
C ASN A 339 -2.49 -4.89 11.23
N GLY A 340 -1.62 -5.73 11.78
CA GLY A 340 -1.92 -7.00 12.42
C GLY A 340 -2.08 -8.21 11.49
N LYS A 341 -2.13 -8.04 10.16
CA LYS A 341 -2.60 -9.08 9.23
C LYS A 341 -1.90 -9.07 7.87
N ILE A 342 -1.55 -10.26 7.38
CA ILE A 342 -1.18 -10.51 5.98
C ILE A 342 -2.13 -11.55 5.38
N SER A 343 -2.50 -11.38 4.12
CA SER A 343 -3.39 -12.26 3.36
C SER A 343 -2.84 -12.53 1.96
N TYR A 344 -2.97 -13.77 1.51
CA TYR A 344 -2.73 -14.19 0.13
C TYR A 344 -4.02 -14.80 -0.43
N GLU A 345 -4.44 -14.33 -1.60
CA GLU A 345 -5.62 -14.78 -2.32
C GLU A 345 -5.14 -15.44 -3.63
N TYR A 346 -5.47 -16.71 -3.84
CA TYR A 346 -5.11 -17.48 -5.03
C TYR A 346 -6.37 -17.90 -5.78
N LEU A 347 -6.35 -17.72 -7.10
CA LEU A 347 -7.44 -17.99 -8.03
C LEU A 347 -6.91 -18.76 -9.24
N PRO A 348 -7.73 -19.57 -9.96
CA PRO A 348 -7.36 -20.08 -11.28
C PRO A 348 -7.09 -18.92 -12.26
N THR A 349 -6.21 -19.13 -13.25
CA THR A 349 -5.79 -18.05 -14.16
C THR A 349 -6.96 -17.53 -14.99
N GLY A 350 -7.08 -16.20 -15.10
CA GLY A 350 -8.12 -15.56 -15.90
C GLY A 350 -9.50 -15.49 -15.24
N GLN A 351 -9.62 -15.85 -13.97
CA GLN A 351 -10.79 -15.55 -13.13
C GLN A 351 -10.55 -14.27 -12.30
N THR A 352 -11.56 -13.81 -11.56
CA THR A 352 -11.52 -12.62 -10.71
C THR A 352 -12.25 -12.86 -9.38
N LEU A 353 -12.17 -11.93 -8.44
CA LEU A 353 -12.92 -12.02 -7.18
C LEU A 353 -14.45 -11.94 -7.37
N ASP A 354 -14.93 -11.47 -8.53
CA ASP A 354 -16.36 -11.41 -8.86
C ASP A 354 -16.87 -12.71 -9.50
N ASP A 355 -16.07 -13.39 -10.34
CA ASP A 355 -16.49 -14.52 -11.19
C ASP A 355 -15.78 -15.87 -10.95
N TRP A 356 -14.90 -15.98 -9.94
CA TRP A 356 -14.22 -17.23 -9.55
C TRP A 356 -15.12 -18.46 -9.36
N LYS A 357 -14.57 -19.65 -9.61
CA LYS A 357 -15.19 -20.96 -9.29
C LYS A 357 -14.52 -21.69 -8.14
N ALA A 358 -13.23 -21.47 -7.95
CA ALA A 358 -12.42 -21.95 -6.83
C ALA A 358 -11.54 -20.82 -6.28
N ILE A 359 -11.31 -20.79 -4.97
CA ILE A 359 -10.43 -19.82 -4.30
C ILE A 359 -9.68 -20.49 -3.14
N LEU A 360 -8.44 -20.08 -2.93
CA LEU A 360 -7.65 -20.36 -1.75
C LEU A 360 -7.27 -19.01 -1.13
N THR A 361 -7.69 -18.76 0.10
CA THR A 361 -7.20 -17.65 0.91
C THR A 361 -6.35 -18.18 2.05
N VAL A 362 -5.11 -17.70 2.11
CA VAL A 362 -4.23 -17.83 3.28
C VAL A 362 -4.25 -16.51 4.02
N SER A 363 -4.24 -16.51 5.35
CA SER A 363 -4.01 -15.31 6.15
C SER A 363 -3.30 -15.63 7.45
N ALA A 364 -2.35 -14.79 7.84
CA ALA A 364 -1.74 -14.80 9.17
C ALA A 364 -2.09 -13.51 9.91
N VAL A 365 -2.39 -13.62 11.20
CA VAL A 365 -2.82 -12.53 12.09
C VAL A 365 -2.02 -12.60 13.38
N TYR A 366 -1.32 -11.52 13.76
CA TYR A 366 -0.64 -11.42 15.04
C TYR A 366 -1.59 -10.84 16.10
N ALA A 367 -1.79 -11.57 17.20
CA ALA A 367 -2.70 -11.16 18.26
C ALA A 367 -2.18 -11.65 19.63
N PRO A 368 -1.14 -11.02 20.19
CA PRO A 368 -0.53 -11.46 21.44
C PRO A 368 -1.54 -11.45 22.59
N GLY A 369 -1.42 -12.46 23.48
CA GLY A 369 -2.34 -12.64 24.61
C GLY A 369 -3.71 -13.26 24.27
N VAL A 370 -4.08 -13.39 22.99
CA VAL A 370 -5.36 -14.03 22.59
C VAL A 370 -5.30 -15.55 22.76
N SER A 371 -6.39 -16.16 23.24
CA SER A 371 -6.52 -17.63 23.32
C SER A 371 -6.97 -18.21 21.98
N PHE A 372 -6.55 -19.45 21.65
CA PHE A 372 -7.02 -20.11 20.42
C PHE A 372 -8.54 -20.25 20.38
N ARG A 373 -9.15 -20.55 21.53
CA ARG A 373 -10.62 -20.63 21.69
C ARG A 373 -11.33 -19.31 21.38
N ASP A 374 -10.71 -18.16 21.66
CA ASP A 374 -11.33 -16.85 21.41
C ASP A 374 -11.11 -16.38 19.98
N PHE A 375 -9.91 -16.61 19.42
CA PHE A 375 -9.68 -16.47 17.97
C PHE A 375 -10.69 -17.32 17.16
N VAL A 376 -10.94 -18.56 17.57
CA VAL A 376 -11.95 -19.47 17.00
C VAL A 376 -13.36 -18.87 16.97
N LYS A 377 -13.77 -18.11 18.00
CA LYS A 377 -15.07 -17.41 18.05
C LYS A 377 -15.07 -16.18 17.14
N MET A 378 -13.98 -15.41 17.13
CA MET A 378 -13.83 -14.23 16.29
C MET A 378 -13.89 -14.59 14.80
N ALA A 379 -13.15 -15.64 14.39
CA ALA A 379 -13.16 -16.17 13.03
C ALA A 379 -14.57 -16.57 12.58
N ALA A 380 -15.31 -17.33 13.42
CA ALA A 380 -16.70 -17.69 13.12
C ALA A 380 -17.58 -16.44 12.93
N LYS A 381 -17.54 -15.48 13.87
CA LYS A 381 -18.34 -14.24 13.82
C LYS A 381 -18.02 -13.34 12.62
N GLN A 382 -16.79 -13.34 12.14
CA GLN A 382 -16.35 -12.52 11.00
C GLN A 382 -16.52 -13.21 9.63
N SER A 383 -16.81 -14.52 9.61
CA SER A 383 -16.76 -15.33 8.38
C SER A 383 -17.93 -15.17 7.40
N GLY A 384 -19.12 -14.81 7.90
CA GLY A 384 -20.34 -14.77 7.09
C GLY A 384 -20.93 -16.13 6.71
N PHE A 385 -20.37 -17.25 7.19
CA PHE A 385 -20.94 -18.59 7.02
C PHE A 385 -22.13 -18.81 7.97
N GLU A 386 -23.10 -19.61 7.55
CA GLU A 386 -24.24 -20.01 8.41
C GLU A 386 -24.09 -21.41 8.99
N ASP A 387 -23.59 -22.36 8.19
CA ASP A 387 -23.23 -23.69 8.66
C ASP A 387 -21.71 -23.81 8.81
N ILE A 388 -21.27 -24.25 9.98
CA ILE A 388 -19.87 -24.40 10.38
C ILE A 388 -19.76 -25.72 11.16
N GLN A 389 -19.38 -26.79 10.45
CA GLN A 389 -19.18 -28.11 11.04
C GLN A 389 -17.69 -28.32 11.34
N THR A 390 -17.32 -28.39 12.62
CA THR A 390 -15.98 -28.86 13.02
C THR A 390 -15.79 -30.32 12.62
N ILE A 391 -14.69 -30.58 11.92
CA ILE A 391 -14.21 -31.91 11.51
C ILE A 391 -13.16 -32.40 12.51
N GLU A 392 -12.20 -31.53 12.86
CA GLU A 392 -11.08 -31.79 13.79
C GLU A 392 -10.86 -30.56 14.68
N GLU A 393 -10.49 -30.77 15.95
CA GLU A 393 -10.20 -29.69 16.92
C GLU A 393 -9.04 -30.14 17.83
N SER A 394 -8.13 -29.22 18.12
CA SER A 394 -6.89 -29.38 18.88
C SER A 394 -6.69 -28.14 19.77
N PRO A 395 -5.88 -28.17 20.83
CA PRO A 395 -5.57 -26.96 21.62
C PRO A 395 -4.99 -25.78 20.83
N ASP A 396 -4.43 -26.06 19.64
CA ASP A 396 -3.72 -25.13 18.76
C ASP A 396 -4.28 -25.02 17.33
N HIS A 397 -5.20 -25.90 16.89
CA HIS A 397 -5.80 -25.82 15.56
C HIS A 397 -7.21 -26.44 15.45
N SER A 398 -7.91 -26.15 14.37
CA SER A 398 -9.27 -26.63 14.09
C SER A 398 -9.50 -26.70 12.58
N ILE A 399 -10.13 -27.76 12.09
CA ILE A 399 -10.52 -27.93 10.68
C ILE A 399 -12.04 -28.04 10.61
N ARG A 400 -12.66 -27.27 9.70
CA ARG A 400 -14.11 -27.08 9.59
C ARG A 400 -14.57 -27.20 8.15
N LYS A 401 -15.73 -27.82 7.92
CA LYS A 401 -16.52 -27.56 6.71
C LYS A 401 -17.37 -26.30 6.96
N VAL A 402 -17.48 -25.45 5.95
CA VAL A 402 -18.21 -24.18 6.00
C VAL A 402 -19.10 -24.00 4.77
N SER A 403 -20.26 -23.36 4.91
CA SER A 403 -21.10 -22.94 3.78
C SER A 403 -21.83 -21.61 4.00
N ALA A 404 -22.18 -20.94 2.89
CA ALA A 404 -22.76 -19.60 2.87
C ALA A 404 -24.28 -19.57 2.60
N ARG A 405 -24.88 -18.37 2.74
CA ARG A 405 -26.32 -18.11 2.61
C ARG A 405 -26.94 -18.52 1.27
N GLN A 406 -28.25 -18.79 1.31
CA GLN A 406 -29.08 -18.87 0.12
C GLN A 406 -28.87 -17.65 -0.80
N GLY A 407 -28.62 -17.91 -2.08
CA GLY A 407 -28.33 -16.90 -3.10
C GLY A 407 -27.01 -17.15 -3.84
N LEU A 408 -25.98 -17.63 -3.13
CA LEU A 408 -24.70 -18.05 -3.73
C LEU A 408 -24.25 -19.38 -3.10
N PRO A 409 -24.26 -20.50 -3.83
CA PRO A 409 -23.87 -21.81 -3.29
C PRO A 409 -22.35 -21.90 -3.16
N VAL A 410 -21.82 -21.37 -2.05
CA VAL A 410 -20.41 -21.44 -1.65
C VAL A 410 -20.25 -22.49 -0.56
N GLU A 411 -19.34 -23.43 -0.76
CA GLU A 411 -18.84 -24.36 0.25
C GLU A 411 -17.33 -24.22 0.40
N GLY A 412 -16.77 -24.69 1.53
CA GLY A 412 -15.33 -24.81 1.66
C GLY A 412 -14.85 -25.60 2.87
N ILE A 413 -13.53 -25.77 2.94
CA ILE A 413 -12.79 -26.21 4.13
C ILE A 413 -12.03 -25.01 4.71
N GLN A 414 -12.18 -24.77 6.01
CA GLN A 414 -11.42 -23.79 6.76
C GLN A 414 -10.53 -24.51 7.78
N TYR A 415 -9.22 -24.27 7.73
CA TYR A 415 -8.27 -24.55 8.80
C TYR A 415 -8.04 -23.25 9.58
N LEU A 416 -8.11 -23.33 10.91
CA LEU A 416 -7.72 -22.30 11.85
C LEU A 416 -6.55 -22.85 12.69
N GLY A 417 -5.48 -22.08 12.88
CA GLY A 417 -4.33 -22.50 13.67
C GLY A 417 -3.76 -21.38 14.54
N LYS A 418 -2.96 -21.76 15.55
CA LYS A 418 -2.18 -20.88 16.42
C LYS A 418 -0.74 -21.40 16.54
N PHE A 419 0.23 -20.53 16.34
CA PHE A 419 1.63 -20.76 16.71
C PHE A 419 2.16 -19.56 17.49
N GLU A 420 2.58 -19.78 18.74
CA GLU A 420 2.96 -18.73 19.70
C GLU A 420 1.92 -17.58 19.80
N ASN A 421 2.19 -16.39 19.26
CA ASN A 421 1.26 -15.25 19.22
C ASN A 421 0.63 -15.01 17.83
N THR A 422 0.92 -15.89 16.87
CA THR A 422 0.45 -15.82 15.49
C THR A 422 -0.72 -16.78 15.27
N PHE A 423 -1.74 -16.32 14.56
CA PHE A 423 -2.91 -17.10 14.18
C PHE A 423 -2.99 -17.23 12.67
N VAL A 424 -3.52 -18.35 12.20
CA VAL A 424 -3.55 -18.70 10.79
C VAL A 424 -4.98 -19.05 10.39
N VAL A 425 -5.45 -18.46 9.29
CA VAL A 425 -6.66 -18.88 8.57
C VAL A 425 -6.23 -19.39 7.21
N VAL A 426 -6.55 -20.64 6.91
CA VAL A 426 -6.51 -21.16 5.54
C VAL A 426 -7.92 -21.53 5.15
N TRP A 427 -8.44 -20.89 4.10
CA TRP A 427 -9.78 -21.11 3.58
C TRP A 427 -9.70 -21.56 2.13
N GLN A 428 -10.29 -22.71 1.84
CA GLN A 428 -10.33 -23.32 0.52
C GLN A 428 -11.80 -23.48 0.15
N ALA A 429 -12.28 -22.75 -0.84
CA ALA A 429 -13.70 -22.71 -1.20
C ALA A 429 -13.96 -22.84 -2.69
N TRP A 430 -15.14 -23.36 -3.00
CA TRP A 430 -15.68 -23.53 -4.34
C TRP A 430 -17.12 -23.04 -4.39
N ARG A 431 -17.57 -22.61 -5.57
CA ARG A 431 -18.98 -22.21 -5.78
C ARG A 431 -19.49 -22.60 -7.16
N SER A 432 -20.78 -22.93 -7.23
CA SER A 432 -21.49 -23.24 -8.47
C SER A 432 -20.82 -24.33 -9.34
N VAL A 433 -20.29 -25.37 -8.70
CA VAL A 433 -19.76 -26.59 -9.35
C VAL A 433 -20.72 -27.77 -9.15
N ASP A 434 -20.54 -28.83 -9.93
CA ASP A 434 -21.35 -30.05 -9.83
C ASP A 434 -20.96 -30.94 -8.62
N THR A 435 -21.82 -31.90 -8.30
CA THR A 435 -21.70 -32.79 -7.15
C THR A 435 -20.49 -33.74 -7.19
N ALA A 436 -19.92 -34.05 -8.36
CA ALA A 436 -18.69 -34.84 -8.43
C ALA A 436 -17.48 -33.94 -8.15
N THR A 437 -17.35 -32.83 -8.88
CA THR A 437 -16.30 -31.82 -8.66
C THR A 437 -16.25 -31.33 -7.21
N ALA A 438 -17.40 -31.08 -6.58
CA ALA A 438 -17.49 -30.67 -5.17
C ALA A 438 -16.92 -31.72 -4.19
N ARG A 439 -17.07 -33.02 -4.47
CA ARG A 439 -16.53 -34.11 -3.64
C ARG A 439 -15.02 -34.21 -3.76
N ASP A 440 -14.49 -34.09 -4.97
CA ASP A 440 -13.06 -34.12 -5.23
C ASP A 440 -12.38 -32.90 -4.61
N TYR A 441 -12.99 -31.71 -4.75
CA TYR A 441 -12.57 -30.48 -4.09
C TYR A 441 -12.60 -30.60 -2.56
N GLN A 442 -13.69 -31.11 -1.96
CA GLN A 442 -13.76 -31.33 -0.51
C GLN A 442 -12.67 -32.30 -0.02
N THR A 443 -12.41 -33.37 -0.79
CA THR A 443 -11.40 -34.38 -0.47
C THR A 443 -9.99 -33.78 -0.52
N ASN A 444 -9.65 -33.09 -1.60
CA ASN A 444 -8.34 -32.46 -1.78
C ASN A 444 -8.10 -31.32 -0.78
N ALA A 445 -9.11 -30.47 -0.53
CA ALA A 445 -9.01 -29.36 0.42
C ALA A 445 -8.80 -29.87 1.87
N LEU A 446 -9.50 -30.92 2.28
CA LEU A 446 -9.33 -31.55 3.60
C LEU A 446 -7.96 -32.25 3.71
N ALA A 447 -7.51 -32.95 2.66
CA ALA A 447 -6.17 -33.54 2.61
C ALA A 447 -5.05 -32.46 2.59
N GLY A 448 -5.31 -31.27 2.04
CA GLY A 448 -4.45 -30.10 2.16
C GLY A 448 -4.40 -29.56 3.59
N ALA A 449 -5.58 -29.35 4.20
CA ALA A 449 -5.70 -28.80 5.56
C ALA A 449 -4.99 -29.66 6.61
N ARG A 450 -5.13 -30.99 6.54
CA ARG A 450 -4.46 -31.96 7.42
C ARG A 450 -2.93 -32.02 7.25
N ARG A 451 -2.37 -31.43 6.20
CA ARG A 451 -0.92 -31.33 5.94
C ARG A 451 -0.32 -29.97 6.33
N ILE A 452 -1.10 -29.08 6.92
CA ILE A 452 -0.61 -27.80 7.44
C ILE A 452 0.20 -28.04 8.72
N VAL A 453 1.44 -27.55 8.74
CA VAL A 453 2.32 -27.59 9.92
C VAL A 453 2.89 -26.19 10.12
N LEU A 454 2.65 -25.61 11.29
CA LEU A 454 3.11 -24.27 11.66
C LEU A 454 4.56 -24.36 12.21
N LYS A 455 5.49 -23.49 11.78
CA LYS A 455 6.94 -23.61 12.06
C LYS A 455 7.66 -22.25 12.03
N LYS A 456 8.70 -22.06 12.83
CA LYS A 456 9.48 -20.80 12.89
C LYS A 456 10.17 -20.42 11.55
N GLY A 457 10.16 -19.12 11.23
CA GLY A 457 10.68 -18.51 9.99
C GLY A 457 9.99 -17.17 9.67
N MET A 458 10.14 -16.63 8.46
CA MET A 458 9.82 -15.25 7.99
C MET A 458 9.31 -14.21 9.02
N ASN A 459 10.18 -13.26 9.36
CA ASN A 459 9.86 -12.06 10.13
C ASN A 459 8.66 -11.30 9.53
N VAL A 460 7.56 -11.14 10.27
CA VAL A 460 6.62 -10.03 10.03
C VAL A 460 6.98 -8.90 10.98
N ILE A 461 7.10 -7.71 10.43
CA ILE A 461 7.47 -6.49 11.17
C ILE A 461 6.34 -6.17 12.14
N PRO A 462 6.63 -5.93 13.44
CA PRO A 462 5.62 -5.54 14.41
C PRO A 462 5.01 -4.20 14.02
N LEU A 463 3.79 -3.95 14.50
CA LEU A 463 3.08 -2.74 14.17
C LEU A 463 2.76 -1.96 15.45
N ASP A 464 2.99 -0.66 15.34
CA ASP A 464 2.44 0.39 16.17
C ASP A 464 1.00 0.75 15.72
#